data_AF-H9FGN1-F1
#
_entry.id   AF-H9FGN1-F1
#
_cell.length_a   1.000
_cell.length_b   1.000
_cell.length_c   1.000
_cell.angle_alpha   90.00
_cell.angle_beta   90.00
_cell.angle_gamma   90.00
#
_symmetry.space_group_name_H-M   'P 1'
#
loop_
_entity.id
_entity.type
_entity.pdbx_description
1 polymer ?
#
loop_
_entity_poly.entity_id
_entity_poly.type
_entity_poly.pdbx_seq_one_letter_code
_entity_poly.pdbx_strand_id
1 'polypeptide(L)'
;ANETVPEVINSTEDIGNEINIFYLIRKSGSFPMPELKLSISFPNMTSNGYPVLYPTGLSSSDNANCRPHIFEDPFSIDSGKKMTTSTDHLKQGTILDCNPCKFATITCNLTPSDMSQVNVSLILWKPTFIKSYFSSLNLTIR
;
A
#
# COMPACT_ATOMS: atom_id res chain seq x y z
N ALA A 1 17.96 -5.67 -17.04
CA ALA A 1 18.73 -4.49 -16.61
C ALA A 1 19.27 -4.78 -15.22
N ASN A 2 20.50 -4.38 -14.90
CA ASN A 2 21.03 -4.49 -13.54
C ASN A 2 20.32 -3.44 -12.66
N GLU A 3 19.25 -3.82 -11.97
CA GLU A 3 18.54 -2.95 -11.03
C GLU A 3 19.38 -2.81 -9.75
N THR A 4 20.08 -1.68 -9.62
CA THR A 4 20.81 -1.31 -8.39
C THR A 4 19.90 -0.45 -7.50
N VAL A 5 19.82 -0.78 -6.20
CA VAL A 5 19.14 0.08 -5.20
C VAL A 5 19.89 1.42 -5.15
N PRO A 6 19.22 2.57 -5.36
CA PRO A 6 19.86 3.86 -5.14
C PRO A 6 20.20 4.03 -3.66
N GLU A 7 21.40 4.52 -3.33
CA GLU A 7 21.84 4.74 -1.94
C GLU A 7 21.01 5.82 -1.20
N VAL A 8 20.30 6.65 -1.97
CA VAL A 8 19.42 7.71 -1.48
C VAL A 8 18.13 7.70 -2.30
N ILE A 9 16.99 7.58 -1.62
CA ILE A 9 15.65 7.71 -2.22
C ILE A 9 15.26 9.18 -2.11
N ASN A 10 15.11 9.87 -3.26
CA ASN A 10 14.75 11.29 -3.29
C ASN A 10 13.30 11.52 -3.75
N SER A 11 12.72 10.59 -4.52
CA SER A 11 11.32 10.61 -4.96
C SER A 11 10.66 9.25 -4.82
N THR A 12 9.33 9.22 -4.88
CA THR A 12 8.53 8.00 -4.91
C THR A 12 8.80 7.12 -6.14
N GLU A 13 9.30 7.72 -7.23
CA GLU A 13 9.70 7.02 -8.46
C GLU A 13 10.97 6.17 -8.26
N ASP A 14 11.85 6.57 -7.34
CA ASP A 14 13.05 5.81 -6.97
C ASP A 14 12.73 4.55 -6.14
N ILE A 15 11.50 4.48 -5.58
CA ILE A 15 11.07 3.42 -4.66
C ILE A 15 10.59 2.19 -5.42
N GLY A 16 9.81 2.38 -6.49
CA GLY A 16 9.30 1.28 -7.29
C GLY A 16 8.07 1.61 -8.12
N ASN A 17 7.35 0.56 -8.51
CA ASN A 17 6.21 0.70 -9.40
C ASN A 17 4.96 1.08 -8.59
N GLU A 18 4.16 1.99 -9.14
CA GLU A 18 2.84 2.31 -8.62
C GLU A 18 1.82 1.22 -8.97
N ILE A 19 0.94 0.94 -8.02
CA ILE A 19 -0.15 -0.02 -8.07
C ILE A 19 -1.42 0.74 -7.72
N ASN A 20 -2.31 0.86 -8.69
CA ASN A 20 -3.58 1.56 -8.55
C ASN A 20 -4.73 0.55 -8.44
N ILE A 21 -5.55 0.69 -7.40
CA ILE A 21 -6.64 -0.24 -7.07
C ILE A 21 -7.94 0.53 -7.00
N PHE A 22 -8.94 0.04 -7.72
CA PHE A 22 -10.24 0.69 -7.87
C PHE A 22 -11.35 -0.20 -7.30
N TYR A 23 -11.98 0.25 -6.23
CA TYR A 23 -13.14 -0.42 -5.63
C TYR A 23 -14.42 0.27 -6.08
N LEU A 24 -15.29 -0.47 -6.76
CA LEU A 24 -16.63 -0.04 -7.16
C LEU A 24 -17.69 -0.85 -6.40
N ILE A 25 -18.39 -0.19 -5.49
CA ILE A 25 -19.51 -0.78 -4.75
C ILE A 25 -20.79 -0.35 -5.43
N ARG A 26 -21.54 -1.30 -5.97
CA ARG A 26 -22.79 -1.04 -6.68
C ARG A 26 -23.93 -1.79 -6.02
N LYS A 27 -25.04 -1.08 -5.76
CA LYS A 27 -26.27 -1.69 -5.30
C LYS A 27 -26.86 -2.57 -6.40
N SER A 28 -27.19 -3.81 -6.06
CA SER A 28 -27.96 -4.70 -6.92
C SER A 28 -29.38 -4.83 -6.39
N GLY A 29 -30.38 -4.60 -7.26
CA GLY A 29 -31.79 -4.70 -6.91
C GLY A 29 -32.43 -3.41 -6.40
N SER A 30 -33.63 -3.55 -5.85
CA SER A 30 -34.54 -2.43 -5.52
C SER A 30 -34.56 -2.07 -4.03
N PHE A 31 -33.91 -2.85 -3.17
CA PHE A 31 -33.87 -2.58 -1.73
C PHE A 31 -33.00 -1.35 -1.44
N PRO A 32 -33.32 -0.56 -0.40
CA PRO A 32 -32.47 0.54 0.04
C PRO A 32 -31.11 0.01 0.53
N MET A 33 -30.03 0.68 0.13
CA MET A 33 -28.67 0.36 0.57
C MET A 33 -28.50 0.79 2.03
N PRO A 34 -28.03 -0.06 2.95
CA PRO A 34 -27.69 0.37 4.30
C PRO A 34 -26.37 1.17 4.31
N GLU A 35 -26.03 1.75 5.45
CA GLU A 35 -24.66 2.17 5.70
C GLU A 35 -23.72 0.96 5.68
N LEU A 36 -22.59 1.09 4.99
CA LEU A 36 -21.59 0.04 4.88
C LEU A 36 -20.24 0.52 5.38
N LYS A 37 -19.41 -0.45 5.78
CA LYS A 37 -18.02 -0.21 6.15
C LYS A 37 -17.11 -1.03 5.25
N LEU A 38 -16.32 -0.36 4.43
CA LEU A 38 -15.29 -0.97 3.61
C LEU A 38 -13.96 -0.95 4.40
N SER A 39 -13.33 -2.12 4.53
CA SER A 39 -12.02 -2.26 5.14
C SER A 39 -11.07 -2.84 4.09
N ILE A 40 -10.03 -2.09 3.71
CA ILE A 40 -9.03 -2.48 2.72
C ILE A 40 -7.71 -2.70 3.45
N SER A 41 -7.24 -3.94 3.49
CA SER A 41 -6.02 -4.34 4.21
C SER A 41 -4.94 -4.79 3.24
N PHE A 42 -3.74 -4.24 3.39
CA PHE A 42 -2.58 -4.56 2.55
C PHE A 42 -1.32 -4.78 3.39
N PRO A 43 -0.37 -5.61 2.91
CA PRO A 43 0.91 -5.79 3.60
C PRO A 43 1.74 -4.52 3.52
N ASN A 44 1.85 -3.80 4.64
CA ASN A 44 2.59 -2.54 4.72
C ASN A 44 4.06 -2.78 5.07
N MET A 45 4.34 -3.67 6.02
CA MET A 45 5.70 -3.92 6.51
C MET A 45 5.99 -5.41 6.65
N THR A 46 7.25 -5.79 6.52
CA THR A 46 7.76 -7.10 6.93
C THR A 46 7.78 -7.20 8.47
N SER A 47 7.88 -8.42 9.01
CA SER A 47 8.08 -8.64 10.45
C SER A 47 9.30 -7.89 11.01
N ASN A 48 10.33 -7.71 10.19
CA ASN A 48 11.59 -7.06 10.56
C ASN A 48 11.55 -5.53 10.38
N GLY A 49 10.39 -4.95 10.06
CA GLY A 49 10.21 -3.50 9.99
C GLY A 49 10.55 -2.84 8.65
N TYR A 50 10.85 -3.61 7.60
CA TYR A 50 11.04 -3.06 6.25
C TYR A 50 9.72 -2.82 5.53
N PRO A 51 9.56 -1.70 4.80
CA PRO A 51 8.35 -1.41 4.02
C PRO A 51 8.16 -2.40 2.86
N VAL A 52 6.91 -2.66 2.50
CA VAL A 52 6.49 -3.58 1.42
C VAL A 52 5.62 -2.84 0.41
N LEU A 53 4.42 -2.43 0.81
CA LEU A 53 3.54 -1.54 0.03
C LEU A 53 3.37 -0.23 0.78
N TYR A 54 3.80 0.85 0.15
CA TYR A 54 3.71 2.20 0.70
C TYR A 54 2.50 2.93 0.08
N PRO A 55 1.54 3.40 0.88
CA PRO A 55 0.36 4.10 0.37
C PRO A 55 0.70 5.53 -0.02
N THR A 56 0.38 5.91 -1.26
CA THR A 56 0.67 7.24 -1.83
C THR A 56 -0.58 8.06 -2.11
N GLY A 57 -1.72 7.41 -2.33
CA GLY A 57 -2.94 8.11 -2.69
C GLY A 57 -4.21 7.41 -2.20
N LEU A 58 -5.21 8.23 -1.88
CA LEU A 58 -6.57 7.80 -1.57
C LEU A 58 -7.53 8.85 -2.12
N SER A 59 -8.45 8.40 -2.98
CA SER A 59 -9.55 9.22 -3.46
C SER A 59 -10.86 8.44 -3.33
N SER A 60 -11.94 9.09 -2.96
CA SER A 60 -13.24 8.46 -2.80
C SER A 60 -14.36 9.35 -3.32
N SER A 61 -15.51 8.76 -3.65
CA SER A 61 -16.72 9.51 -3.98
C SER A 61 -17.29 10.22 -2.75
N ASP A 62 -18.12 11.24 -2.94
CA ASP A 62 -18.67 12.07 -1.83
C ASP A 62 -19.40 11.27 -0.75
N ASN A 63 -19.99 10.13 -1.13
CA ASN A 63 -20.72 9.23 -0.26
C ASN A 63 -19.82 8.17 0.43
N ALA A 64 -18.50 8.27 0.27
CA ALA A 64 -17.50 7.38 0.83
C ALA A 64 -16.49 8.17 1.66
N ASN A 65 -16.62 8.13 2.98
CA ASN A 65 -15.73 8.82 3.91
C ASN A 65 -14.63 7.86 4.38
N CYS A 66 -13.46 7.97 3.77
CA CYS A 66 -12.27 7.20 4.13
C CYS A 66 -11.39 7.98 5.10
N ARG A 67 -11.09 7.40 6.28
CA ARG A 67 -10.19 8.05 7.24
C ARG A 67 -8.73 7.80 6.85
N PRO A 68 -7.91 8.84 6.64
CA PRO A 68 -6.57 8.69 6.12
C PRO A 68 -5.52 8.42 7.21
N HIS A 69 -5.86 7.74 8.32
CA HIS A 69 -4.91 7.56 9.45
C HIS A 69 -3.60 6.82 9.07
N ILE A 70 -3.52 6.20 7.90
CA ILE A 70 -2.34 5.51 7.39
C ILE A 70 -1.49 6.39 6.45
N PHE A 71 -2.03 7.52 5.98
CA PHE A 71 -1.33 8.46 5.10
C PHE A 71 -0.52 9.51 5.88
N GLU A 72 -0.34 9.34 7.19
CA GLU A 72 0.74 10.03 7.90
C GLU A 72 2.06 9.45 7.38
N ASP A 73 2.63 10.08 6.33
CA ASP A 73 3.88 9.72 5.66
C ASP A 73 4.98 9.36 6.68
N PRO A 74 5.14 8.07 7.04
CA PRO A 74 6.00 7.67 8.16
C PRO A 74 7.47 7.93 7.84
N PHE A 75 7.77 8.12 6.55
CA PHE A 75 9.10 8.27 6.00
C PHE A 75 9.40 9.70 5.53
N SER A 76 8.43 10.62 5.61
CA SER A 76 8.58 12.04 5.23
C SER A 76 9.18 12.23 3.82
N ILE A 77 8.88 11.32 2.90
CA ILE A 77 9.45 11.29 1.56
C ILE A 77 8.91 12.46 0.74
N ASP A 78 7.60 12.72 0.85
CA ASP A 78 6.95 13.85 0.18
C ASP A 78 7.32 15.20 0.81
N SER A 79 7.94 15.18 2.00
CA SER A 79 8.49 16.36 2.69
C SER A 79 9.95 16.64 2.33
N GLY A 80 10.55 15.88 1.41
CA GLY A 80 11.91 16.08 0.92
C GLY A 80 13.02 15.64 1.89
N LYS A 81 12.69 14.86 2.93
CA LYS A 81 13.70 14.26 3.81
C LYS A 81 14.31 13.02 3.14
N LYS A 82 15.63 13.01 3.04
CA LYS A 82 16.41 11.89 2.48
C LYS A 82 16.34 10.68 3.42
N MET A 83 15.76 9.59 2.94
CA MET A 83 15.82 8.29 3.60
C MET A 83 17.12 7.59 3.20
N THR A 84 18.01 7.35 4.16
CA THR A 84 19.23 6.55 3.93
C THR A 84 18.86 5.08 3.98
N THR A 85 18.98 4.38 2.86
CA THR A 85 18.81 2.92 2.83
C THR A 85 20.08 2.26 3.37
N SER A 86 20.19 2.11 4.69
CA SER A 86 21.32 1.37 5.28
C SER A 86 21.26 -0.09 4.85
N THR A 87 22.08 -0.44 3.86
CA THR A 87 22.09 -1.69 3.11
C THR A 87 22.58 -2.91 3.91
N ASP A 88 22.98 -2.71 5.17
CA ASP A 88 23.74 -3.68 5.97
C ASP A 88 22.87 -4.67 6.78
N HIS A 89 21.57 -4.40 6.96
CA HIS A 89 20.68 -5.26 7.75
C HIS A 89 19.79 -6.21 6.91
N LEU A 90 19.90 -6.19 5.58
CA LEU A 90 19.08 -6.98 4.64
C LEU A 90 19.55 -8.44 4.43
N LYS A 91 20.41 -8.97 5.32
CA LYS A 91 21.05 -10.29 5.14
C LYS A 91 20.26 -11.49 5.67
N GLN A 92 19.07 -11.35 6.23
CA GLN A 92 18.32 -12.49 6.75
C GLN A 92 16.85 -12.44 6.39
N GLY A 93 16.44 -13.38 5.54
CA GLY A 93 15.04 -13.74 5.31
C GLY A 93 14.69 -13.75 3.83
N THR A 94 14.66 -14.94 3.23
CA THR A 94 13.97 -15.16 1.96
C THR A 94 12.49 -14.85 2.20
N ILE A 95 11.99 -13.70 1.74
CA ILE A 95 10.55 -13.41 1.73
C ILE A 95 9.95 -14.28 0.62
N LEU A 96 9.65 -15.54 0.95
CA LEU A 96 8.98 -16.50 0.06
C LEU A 96 7.49 -16.18 -0.08
N ASP A 97 6.89 -15.70 1.01
CA ASP A 97 5.53 -15.16 1.04
C ASP A 97 5.46 -13.99 2.04
N CYS A 98 4.41 -13.17 1.94
CA CYS A 98 4.13 -12.11 2.91
C CYS A 98 3.25 -12.59 4.08
N ASN A 99 3.19 -13.90 4.40
CA ASN A 99 2.47 -14.37 5.60
C ASN A 99 2.98 -13.73 6.91
N PRO A 100 4.30 -13.46 7.10
CA PRO A 100 4.78 -12.75 8.29
C PRO A 100 4.69 -11.22 8.15
N CYS A 101 4.05 -10.68 7.12
CA CYS A 101 3.93 -9.25 6.96
C CYS A 101 2.88 -8.67 7.91
N LYS A 102 3.17 -7.48 8.42
CA LYS A 102 2.21 -6.64 9.13
C LYS A 102 1.33 -5.94 8.13
N PHE A 103 0.03 -5.95 8.39
CA PHE A 103 -0.98 -5.34 7.53
C PHE A 103 -1.37 -3.95 8.06
N ALA A 104 -1.61 -3.03 7.13
CA ALA A 104 -2.29 -1.77 7.40
C ALA A 104 -3.69 -1.81 6.79
N THR A 105 -4.66 -1.14 7.41
CA THR A 105 -6.07 -1.20 7.01
C THR A 105 -6.69 0.18 6.82
N ILE A 106 -7.01 0.54 5.58
CA ILE A 106 -7.80 1.73 5.27
C ILE A 106 -9.27 1.41 5.53
N THR A 107 -9.94 2.30 6.28
CA THR A 107 -11.36 2.16 6.62
C THR A 107 -12.16 3.28 5.99
N CYS A 108 -13.20 2.92 5.24
CA CYS A 108 -14.16 3.84 4.66
C CYS A 108 -15.57 3.55 5.16
N ASN A 109 -16.24 4.58 5.66
CA ASN A 109 -17.66 4.55 5.95
C ASN A 109 -18.42 5.01 4.70
N LEU A 110 -19.27 4.16 4.16
CA LEU A 110 -20.07 4.41 2.97
C LEU A 110 -21.49 4.75 3.40
N THR A 111 -21.95 5.95 3.07
CA THR A 111 -23.35 6.33 3.25
C THR A 111 -24.22 5.67 2.17
N PRO A 112 -25.52 5.47 2.44
CA PRO A 112 -26.45 4.85 1.49
C PRO A 112 -26.39 5.49 0.11
N SER A 113 -26.00 4.70 -0.89
CA SER A 113 -25.91 5.12 -2.29
C SER A 113 -26.03 3.92 -3.22
N ASP A 114 -26.50 4.15 -4.45
CA ASP A 114 -26.54 3.14 -5.49
C ASP A 114 -25.13 2.79 -6.02
N MET A 115 -24.19 3.71 -5.86
CA MET A 115 -22.80 3.56 -6.30
C MET A 115 -21.84 4.30 -5.36
N SER A 116 -20.75 3.64 -5.01
CA SER A 116 -19.62 4.23 -4.27
C SER A 116 -18.31 3.84 -4.92
N GLN A 117 -17.34 4.74 -4.93
CA GLN A 117 -16.02 4.52 -5.49
C GLN A 117 -14.93 4.85 -4.47
N VAL A 118 -13.92 3.99 -4.38
CA VAL A 118 -12.73 4.21 -3.58
C VAL A 118 -11.52 3.75 -4.39
N ASN A 119 -10.57 4.66 -4.61
CA ASN A 119 -9.32 4.39 -5.30
C ASN A 119 -8.17 4.51 -4.32
N VAL A 120 -7.25 3.56 -4.38
CA VAL A 120 -6.07 3.51 -3.55
C VAL A 120 -4.85 3.38 -4.46
N SER A 121 -3.87 4.24 -4.23
CA SER A 121 -2.57 4.20 -4.91
C SER A 121 -1.51 3.74 -3.90
N LEU A 122 -0.76 2.71 -4.29
CA LEU A 122 0.30 2.10 -3.49
C LEU A 122 1.57 2.04 -4.34
N ILE A 123 2.75 2.06 -3.71
CA ILE A 123 4.02 1.80 -4.37
C ILE A 123 4.65 0.54 -3.78
N LEU A 124 5.10 -0.36 -4.66
CA LEU A 124 5.91 -1.49 -4.25
C LEU A 124 7.32 -1.03 -3.88
N TRP A 125 7.74 -1.28 -2.64
CA TRP A 125 9.06 -0.93 -2.15
C TRP A 125 10.13 -1.90 -2.69
N LYS A 126 10.57 -1.71 -3.93
CA LYS A 126 11.56 -2.58 -4.60
C LYS A 126 12.85 -2.80 -3.79
N PRO A 127 13.41 -1.80 -3.06
CA PRO A 127 14.63 -2.00 -2.27
C PRO A 127 14.54 -3.14 -1.24
N THR A 128 13.35 -3.45 -0.73
CA THR A 128 13.13 -4.56 0.21
C THR A 128 13.36 -5.93 -0.44
N PHE A 129 13.25 -6.00 -1.77
CA PHE A 129 13.26 -7.24 -2.53
C PHE A 129 14.52 -7.43 -3.40
N ILE A 130 15.26 -6.37 -3.74
CA ILE A 130 16.41 -6.46 -4.67
C ILE A 130 17.51 -7.44 -4.22
N LYS A 131 17.65 -7.72 -2.91
CA LYS A 131 18.67 -8.65 -2.39
C LYS A 131 18.13 -10.04 -2.00
N SER A 132 16.85 -10.33 -2.20
CA SER A 132 16.28 -11.65 -1.88
C SER A 132 16.17 -12.55 -3.12
N TYR A 133 16.42 -13.85 -2.94
CA TYR A 133 16.35 -14.83 -4.01
C TYR A 133 14.91 -15.36 -4.15
N PHE A 134 14.12 -14.81 -5.08
CA PHE A 134 12.79 -15.30 -5.43
C PHE A 134 12.54 -15.21 -6.94
N SER A 135 11.75 -16.13 -7.48
CA SER A 135 11.36 -16.14 -8.91
C SER A 135 10.08 -15.34 -9.17
N SER A 136 9.20 -15.24 -8.18
CA SER A 136 7.93 -14.51 -8.24
C SER A 136 7.51 -14.07 -6.84
N LEU A 137 6.88 -12.91 -6.73
CA LEU A 137 6.33 -12.38 -5.48
C LEU A 137 4.81 -12.23 -5.61
N ASN A 138 4.06 -12.84 -4.69
CA ASN A 138 2.60 -12.69 -4.61
C ASN A 138 2.25 -11.87 -3.36
N LEU A 139 1.67 -10.68 -3.58
CA LEU A 139 1.12 -9.85 -2.51
C LEU A 139 -0.40 -9.84 -2.62
N THR A 140 -1.07 -10.01 -1.49
CA THR A 140 -2.55 -10.06 -1.44
C THR A 140 -3.08 -8.87 -0.68
N ILE A 141 -4.07 -8.21 -1.28
CA ILE A 141 -4.83 -7.10 -0.70
C ILE A 141 -6.23 -7.64 -0.42
N ARG A 142 -6.72 -7.41 0.79
CA ARG A 142 -7.94 -8.01 1.34
C ARG A 142 -8.97 -6.96 1.70
#